data_AF-A0A3M1JXW6-F1
#
_entry.id   AF-A0A3M1JXW6-F1
#
_cell.length_a   1.000
_cell.length_b   1.000
_cell.length_c   1.000
_cell.angle_alpha   90.00
_cell.angle_beta   90.00
_cell.angle_gamma   90.00
#
_symmetry.space_group_name_H-M   'P 1'
#
loop_
_entity.id
_entity.type
_entity.pdbx_description
1 polymer ?
#
loop_
_entity_poly.entity_id
_entity_poly.type
_entity_poly.pdbx_seq_one_letter_code
_entity_poly.pdbx_strand_id
1 'polypeptide(L)'
;MSVGAASSKKQSEGRFHLIDSAGVVITDEKLGRYADLPLVIGDGAQTAAASLMTVLAREPDLLADVRAAVRVGERRWDIVFRNGLRARLPEEGEARAWHRLATLVRNHDLMARAVHVVDLRKKDRLILRLTDEAAEVHRLRMSLSDQEGAV
;
A
#
# COMPACT_ATOMS: atom_id res chain seq x y z
N MET A 1 -22.92 -15.37 12.16
CA MET A 1 -22.16 -16.06 11.09
C MET A 1 -21.52 -14.96 10.24
N SER A 2 -20.22 -14.82 10.04
CA SER A 2 -19.03 -15.55 10.44
C SER A 2 -17.92 -14.52 10.65
N VAL A 3 -17.02 -14.75 11.60
CA VAL A 3 -15.76 -14.00 11.70
C VAL A 3 -15.03 -14.22 10.37
N GLY A 4 -14.89 -13.17 9.56
CA GLY A 4 -14.30 -13.27 8.23
C GLY A 4 -12.84 -13.69 8.33
N ALA A 5 -12.54 -14.92 7.91
CA ALA A 5 -11.16 -15.32 7.62
C ALA A 5 -10.65 -14.39 6.52
N ALA A 6 -9.64 -13.57 6.83
CA ALA A 6 -9.04 -12.66 5.87
C ALA A 6 -8.33 -13.47 4.78
N SER A 7 -8.87 -13.47 3.56
CA SER A 7 -8.29 -14.20 2.42
C SER A 7 -7.57 -13.24 1.47
N SER A 8 -6.48 -13.71 0.85
CA SER A 8 -5.67 -12.95 -0.11
C SER A 8 -5.26 -13.83 -1.29
N LYS A 9 -4.74 -13.26 -2.38
CA LYS A 9 -4.16 -14.06 -3.50
C LYS A 9 -2.63 -14.06 -3.39
N LYS A 10 -1.91 -15.12 -3.76
CA LYS A 10 -0.43 -15.17 -3.88
C LYS A 10 -0.02 -15.40 -5.34
N GLN A 11 1.04 -14.75 -5.83
CA GLN A 11 1.68 -15.12 -7.10
C GLN A 11 2.89 -16.06 -6.89
N SER A 12 2.98 -17.15 -7.65
CA SER A 12 4.13 -18.07 -7.70
C SER A 12 4.34 -18.54 -9.13
N GLU A 13 5.53 -18.34 -9.71
CA GLU A 13 5.86 -18.78 -11.08
C GLU A 13 4.84 -18.33 -12.15
N GLY A 14 4.29 -17.12 -12.00
CA GLY A 14 3.26 -16.59 -12.91
C GLY A 14 1.83 -17.10 -12.67
N ARG A 15 1.62 -18.03 -11.73
CA ARG A 15 0.30 -18.52 -11.32
C ARG A 15 -0.19 -17.79 -10.07
N PHE A 16 -1.52 -17.66 -9.95
CA PHE A 16 -2.17 -17.08 -8.79
C PHE A 16 -2.81 -18.17 -7.95
N HIS A 17 -2.76 -18.02 -6.63
CA HIS A 17 -3.37 -18.92 -5.66
C HIS A 17 -4.18 -18.11 -4.66
N LEU A 18 -5.39 -18.52 -4.32
CA LEU A 18 -6.10 -18.00 -3.15
C LEU A 18 -5.49 -18.60 -1.89
N ILE A 19 -5.18 -17.77 -0.90
CA ILE A 19 -4.70 -18.18 0.42
C ILE A 19 -5.69 -17.71 1.50
N ASP A 20 -5.78 -18.48 2.58
CA ASP A 20 -6.52 -18.10 3.78
C ASP A 20 -5.69 -17.18 4.70
N SER A 21 -6.26 -16.84 5.86
CA SER A 21 -5.63 -16.00 6.85
C SER A 21 -4.42 -16.62 7.53
N ALA A 22 -4.18 -17.94 7.38
CA ALA A 22 -2.98 -18.63 7.84
C ALA A 22 -1.91 -18.73 6.74
N GLY A 23 -2.18 -18.22 5.54
CA GLY A 23 -1.29 -18.33 4.38
C GLY A 23 -1.39 -19.68 3.66
N VAL A 24 -2.37 -20.51 4.01
CA VAL A 24 -2.61 -21.82 3.40
C VAL A 24 -3.31 -21.62 2.07
N VAL A 25 -2.82 -22.28 1.01
CA VAL A 25 -3.46 -22.24 -0.30
C VAL A 25 -4.83 -22.94 -0.22
N ILE A 26 -5.88 -22.19 -0.51
CA ILE A 26 -7.25 -22.68 -0.61
C ILE A 26 -7.50 -23.29 -2.00
N THR A 27 -7.18 -22.56 -3.07
CA THR A 27 -7.44 -22.99 -4.46
C THR A 27 -6.69 -22.10 -5.47
N ASP A 28 -6.45 -22.58 -6.68
CA ASP A 28 -6.02 -21.81 -7.86
C ASP A 28 -7.11 -21.69 -8.93
N GLU A 29 -8.29 -22.25 -8.69
CA GLU A 29 -9.41 -22.24 -9.63
C GLU A 29 -10.40 -21.10 -9.36
N LYS A 30 -11.05 -20.62 -10.43
CA LYS A 30 -12.15 -19.64 -10.39
C LYS A 30 -11.82 -18.36 -9.60
N LEU A 31 -10.55 -17.94 -9.61
CA LEU A 31 -10.07 -16.78 -8.84
C LEU A 31 -10.74 -15.46 -9.19
N GLY A 32 -11.38 -15.37 -10.37
CA GLY A 32 -12.16 -14.21 -10.79
C GLY A 32 -13.27 -13.83 -9.80
N ARG A 33 -13.85 -14.78 -9.05
CA ARG A 33 -14.84 -14.49 -8.00
C ARG A 33 -14.27 -13.78 -6.77
N TYR A 34 -12.94 -13.71 -6.67
CA TYR A 34 -12.19 -13.07 -5.61
C TYR A 34 -11.35 -11.89 -6.15
N ALA A 35 -11.81 -11.26 -7.23
CA ALA A 35 -11.12 -10.15 -7.87
C ALA A 35 -10.79 -9.01 -6.88
N ASP A 36 -11.66 -8.77 -5.89
CA ASP A 36 -11.52 -7.70 -4.91
C ASP A 36 -10.56 -7.99 -3.76
N LEU A 37 -10.06 -9.23 -3.61
CA LEU A 37 -9.09 -9.53 -2.58
C LEU A 37 -7.71 -8.96 -2.93
N PRO A 38 -6.98 -8.39 -1.95
CA PRO A 38 -5.59 -7.99 -2.14
C PRO A 38 -4.71 -9.13 -2.67
N LEU A 39 -3.86 -8.80 -3.63
CA LEU A 39 -2.82 -9.71 -4.13
C LEU A 39 -1.54 -9.56 -3.30
N VAL A 40 -0.95 -10.66 -2.89
CA VAL A 40 0.28 -10.76 -2.11
C VAL A 40 1.38 -11.33 -3.01
N ILE A 41 2.54 -10.67 -3.06
CA ILE A 41 3.61 -10.99 -4.02
C ILE A 41 4.96 -10.98 -3.29
N GLY A 42 5.88 -11.81 -3.74
CA GLY A 42 7.27 -11.82 -3.28
C GLY A 42 7.62 -13.04 -2.44
N ASP A 43 8.92 -13.24 -2.25
CA ASP A 43 9.45 -14.35 -1.46
C ASP A 43 9.07 -14.20 0.01
N GLY A 44 8.70 -15.31 0.65
CA GLY A 44 8.20 -15.34 2.02
C GLY A 44 6.88 -14.60 2.25
N ALA A 45 6.19 -14.15 1.20
CA ALA A 45 4.97 -13.35 1.34
C ALA A 45 3.79 -14.19 1.86
N GLN A 46 3.72 -15.48 1.50
CA GLN A 46 2.66 -16.38 1.93
C GLN A 46 2.63 -16.59 3.44
N THR A 47 3.80 -16.69 4.08
CA THR A 47 3.90 -16.93 5.53
C THR A 47 3.67 -15.65 6.31
N ALA A 48 4.03 -14.48 5.75
CA ALA A 48 3.86 -13.19 6.41
C ALA A 48 2.52 -12.50 6.11
N ALA A 49 1.77 -12.96 5.11
CA ALA A 49 0.51 -12.36 4.67
C ALA A 49 -0.49 -12.25 5.84
N ALA A 50 -0.59 -13.28 6.67
CA ALA A 50 -1.48 -13.34 7.83
C ALA A 50 -1.32 -12.13 8.78
N SER A 51 -0.07 -11.86 9.16
CA SER A 51 0.28 -10.74 10.04
C SER A 51 -0.05 -9.42 9.37
N LEU A 52 0.34 -9.26 8.10
CA LEU A 52 0.05 -8.05 7.35
C LEU A 52 -1.46 -7.79 7.27
N MET A 53 -2.27 -8.80 6.92
CA MET A 53 -3.72 -8.62 6.78
C MET A 53 -4.37 -8.20 8.10
N THR A 54 -3.87 -8.71 9.23
CA THR A 54 -4.29 -8.27 10.57
C THR A 54 -3.98 -6.80 10.82
N VAL A 55 -2.84 -6.31 10.31
CA VAL A 55 -2.47 -4.90 10.37
C VAL A 55 -3.36 -4.05 9.47
N LEU A 56 -3.54 -4.46 8.21
CA LEU A 56 -4.30 -3.68 7.24
C LEU A 56 -5.78 -3.56 7.64
N ALA A 57 -6.36 -4.63 8.20
CA ALA A 57 -7.75 -4.67 8.66
C ALA A 57 -8.09 -3.66 9.77
N ARG A 58 -7.08 -3.04 10.41
CA ARG A 58 -7.30 -1.97 11.40
C ARG A 58 -7.81 -0.67 10.78
N GLU A 59 -7.61 -0.48 9.48
CA GLU A 59 -8.11 0.69 8.73
C GLU A 59 -8.90 0.18 7.52
N PRO A 60 -10.17 -0.23 7.71
CA PRO A 60 -10.95 -0.93 6.69
C PRO A 60 -11.16 -0.10 5.42
N ASP A 61 -11.38 1.22 5.57
CA ASP A 61 -11.56 2.13 4.43
C ASP A 61 -10.31 2.18 3.56
N LEU A 62 -9.12 2.26 4.19
CA LEU A 62 -7.85 2.27 3.46
C LEU A 62 -7.53 0.90 2.84
N LEU A 63 -7.90 -0.18 3.53
CA LEU A 63 -7.75 -1.55 3.01
C LEU A 63 -8.60 -1.78 1.75
N ALA A 64 -9.80 -1.20 1.66
CA ALA A 64 -10.67 -1.35 0.49
C ALA A 64 -10.00 -0.91 -0.82
N ASP A 65 -9.11 0.08 -0.74
CA ASP A 65 -8.35 0.61 -1.87
C ASP A 65 -7.06 -0.16 -2.17
N VAL A 66 -6.69 -1.16 -1.35
CA VAL A 66 -5.48 -1.98 -1.59
C VAL A 66 -5.71 -2.91 -2.77
N ARG A 67 -4.84 -2.80 -3.76
CA ARG A 67 -4.76 -3.72 -4.90
C ARG A 67 -3.81 -4.87 -4.63
N ALA A 68 -2.65 -4.58 -4.05
CA ALA A 68 -1.63 -5.57 -3.77
C ALA A 68 -0.70 -5.19 -2.59
N ALA A 69 -0.02 -6.18 -2.04
CA ALA A 69 1.06 -6.06 -1.08
C ALA A 69 2.27 -6.86 -1.61
N VAL A 70 3.41 -6.19 -1.74
CA VAL A 70 4.65 -6.77 -2.26
C VAL A 70 5.65 -6.88 -1.12
N ARG A 71 6.11 -8.10 -0.83
CA ARG A 71 7.18 -8.34 0.13
C ARG A 71 8.52 -8.05 -0.54
N VAL A 72 9.30 -7.19 0.09
CA VAL A 72 10.61 -6.74 -0.41
C VAL A 72 11.70 -7.24 0.53
N GLY A 73 12.63 -8.03 -0.02
CA GLY A 73 13.76 -8.62 0.72
C GLY A 73 13.30 -9.44 1.93
N GLU A 74 12.17 -10.13 1.80
CA GLU A 74 11.55 -10.98 2.84
C GLU A 74 11.24 -10.29 4.18
N ARG A 75 11.31 -8.95 4.23
CA ARG A 75 11.25 -8.19 5.48
C ARG A 75 10.21 -7.08 5.45
N ARG A 76 10.15 -6.29 4.39
CA ARG A 76 9.29 -5.10 4.31
C ARG A 76 8.13 -5.30 3.35
N TRP A 77 7.12 -4.46 3.49
CA TRP A 77 5.95 -4.43 2.62
C TRP A 77 5.85 -3.12 1.85
N ASP A 78 5.67 -3.23 0.54
CA ASP A 78 5.18 -2.16 -0.31
C ASP A 78 3.70 -2.43 -0.60
N ILE A 79 2.82 -1.53 -0.17
CA ILE A 79 1.37 -1.59 -0.42
C ILE A 79 1.05 -0.81 -1.69
N VAL A 80 0.35 -1.44 -2.62
CA VAL A 80 -0.05 -0.87 -3.91
C VAL A 80 -1.56 -0.67 -3.88
N PHE A 81 -1.99 0.56 -4.11
CA PHE A 81 -3.39 0.95 -4.14
C PHE A 81 -3.97 0.87 -5.57
N ARG A 82 -5.30 0.86 -5.67
CA ARG A 82 -6.04 0.79 -6.94
C ARG A 82 -5.73 1.97 -7.87
N ASN A 83 -5.46 3.15 -7.33
CA ASN A 83 -5.07 4.36 -8.07
C ASN A 83 -3.58 4.40 -8.49
N GLY A 84 -2.81 3.35 -8.19
CA GLY A 84 -1.38 3.28 -8.51
C GLY A 84 -0.45 3.87 -7.45
N LEU A 85 -0.98 4.49 -6.38
CA LEU A 85 -0.16 4.93 -5.25
C LEU A 85 0.55 3.73 -4.62
N ARG A 86 1.81 3.92 -4.24
CA ARG A 86 2.59 2.93 -3.47
C ARG A 86 3.00 3.47 -2.11
N ALA A 87 2.59 2.80 -1.04
CA ALA A 87 3.06 3.07 0.31
C ALA A 87 4.16 2.08 0.70
N ARG A 88 5.32 2.59 1.15
CA ARG A 88 6.43 1.76 1.63
C ARG A 88 6.41 1.71 3.15
N LEU A 89 6.12 0.54 3.71
CA LEU A 89 6.07 0.36 5.16
C LEU A 89 7.47 0.14 5.75
N PRO A 90 7.69 0.56 7.01
CA PRO A 90 8.88 0.17 7.74
C PRO A 90 8.87 -1.34 7.99
N GLU A 91 10.04 -1.89 8.26
CA GLU A 91 10.14 -3.29 8.69
C GLU A 91 9.53 -3.51 10.08
N GLU A 92 9.77 -2.57 10.99
CA GLU A 92 9.21 -2.58 12.33
C GLU A 92 8.17 -1.48 12.49
N GLY A 93 7.08 -1.76 13.21
CA GLY A 93 6.04 -0.79 13.48
C GLY A 93 5.11 -0.53 12.28
N GLU A 94 4.93 -1.50 11.39
CA GLU A 94 4.01 -1.45 10.25
C GLU A 94 2.60 -1.00 10.64
N ALA A 95 2.06 -1.46 11.77
CA ALA A 95 0.75 -1.07 12.26
C ALA A 95 0.63 0.43 12.56
N ARG A 96 1.67 1.01 13.17
CA ARG A 96 1.70 2.45 13.46
C ARG A 96 1.84 3.26 12.17
N ALA A 97 2.67 2.81 11.25
CA ALA A 97 2.84 3.46 9.95
C ALA A 97 1.54 3.41 9.13
N TRP A 98 0.84 2.28 9.16
CA TRP A 98 -0.45 2.10 8.49
C TRP A 98 -1.53 3.05 9.04
N HIS A 99 -1.68 3.11 10.36
CA HIS A 99 -2.60 4.06 11.00
C HIS A 99 -2.27 5.53 10.67
N ARG A 100 -0.98 5.88 10.67
CA ARG A 100 -0.52 7.22 10.24
C ARG A 100 -0.89 7.50 8.79
N LEU A 101 -0.71 6.53 7.89
CA LEU A 101 -1.10 6.68 6.48
C LEU A 101 -2.60 6.92 6.34
N ALA A 102 -3.44 6.13 7.02
CA ALA A 102 -4.88 6.30 6.98
C ALA A 102 -5.31 7.70 7.47
N THR A 103 -4.66 8.19 8.52
CA THR A 103 -4.89 9.56 9.01
C THR A 103 -4.52 10.62 7.96
N LEU A 104 -3.38 10.45 7.28
CA LEU A 104 -2.95 11.38 6.23
C LEU A 104 -3.87 11.33 5.00
N VAL A 105 -4.32 10.15 4.60
CA VAL A 105 -5.27 9.97 3.49
C VAL A 105 -6.58 10.69 3.80
N ARG A 106 -7.17 10.47 4.98
CA ARG A 106 -8.42 11.13 5.40
C ARG A 106 -8.29 12.66 5.47
N ASN A 107 -7.17 13.16 6.01
CA ASN A 107 -7.04 14.60 6.31
C ASN A 107 -6.52 15.43 5.14
N HIS A 108 -5.80 14.82 4.19
CA HIS A 108 -5.11 15.56 3.13
C HIS A 108 -5.45 15.08 1.72
N ASP A 109 -6.35 14.10 1.58
CA ASP A 109 -6.73 13.55 0.30
C ASP A 109 -5.51 13.10 -0.53
N LEU A 110 -4.60 12.36 0.13
CA LEU A 110 -3.39 11.84 -0.52
C LEU A 110 -3.71 10.90 -1.69
N MET A 111 -4.94 10.40 -1.77
CA MET A 111 -5.41 9.50 -2.83
C MET A 111 -5.81 10.25 -4.12
N ALA A 112 -6.25 11.52 -4.02
CA ALA A 112 -6.57 12.34 -5.19
C ALA A 112 -5.41 13.22 -5.67
N ARG A 113 -4.33 13.31 -4.88
CA ARG A 113 -3.15 14.10 -5.21
C ARG A 113 -2.22 13.36 -6.17
N ALA A 114 -1.45 14.13 -6.93
CA ALA A 114 -0.39 13.65 -7.81
C ALA A 114 0.84 13.13 -7.05
N VAL A 115 0.62 12.25 -6.07
CA VAL A 115 1.62 11.53 -5.29
C VAL A 115 1.56 10.08 -5.74
N HIS A 116 2.68 9.52 -6.20
CA HIS A 116 2.75 8.11 -6.60
C HIS A 116 3.48 7.23 -5.58
N VAL A 117 4.28 7.83 -4.67
CA VAL A 117 4.89 7.09 -3.54
C VAL A 117 4.75 7.86 -2.23
N VAL A 118 4.35 7.14 -1.18
CA VAL A 118 4.44 7.55 0.22
C VAL A 118 5.43 6.64 0.94
N ASP A 119 6.57 7.17 1.39
CA ASP A 119 7.58 6.40 2.12
C ASP A 119 7.46 6.63 3.63
N LEU A 120 7.13 5.56 4.35
CA LEU A 120 6.90 5.55 5.80
C LEU A 120 8.02 4.83 6.56
N ARG A 121 9.13 4.48 5.90
CA ARG A 121 10.20 3.67 6.49
C ARG A 121 10.93 4.34 7.66
N LYS A 122 10.80 5.66 7.80
CA LYS A 122 11.36 6.44 8.92
C LYS A 122 10.22 6.91 9.81
N LYS A 123 10.26 6.55 11.10
CA LYS A 123 9.18 6.83 12.06
C LYS A 123 8.88 8.33 12.23
N ASP A 124 9.89 9.17 12.06
CA ASP A 124 9.90 10.60 12.28
C ASP A 124 9.72 11.42 10.99
N ARG A 125 9.71 10.77 9.82
CA ARG A 125 9.70 11.46 8.51
C ARG A 125 8.61 10.88 7.60
N LEU A 126 8.20 11.68 6.64
CA LEU A 126 7.30 11.26 5.56
C LEU A 126 7.93 11.77 4.27
N ILE A 127 8.23 10.87 3.33
CA ILE A 127 8.74 11.27 2.02
C ILE A 127 7.62 11.01 1.01
N LEU A 128 7.18 12.07 0.35
CA LEU A 128 6.23 12.01 -0.74
C LEU A 128 6.99 12.14 -2.06
N ARG A 129 6.67 11.29 -3.03
CA ARG A 129 7.15 11.45 -4.41
C ARG A 129 5.97 11.82 -5.30
N LEU A 130 6.08 12.98 -5.94
CA LEU A 130 5.08 13.47 -6.88
C LEU A 130 5.21 12.75 -8.22
N THR A 131 4.15 12.70 -9.00
CA THR A 131 4.26 12.35 -10.42
C THR A 131 5.11 13.40 -11.14
N ASP A 132 5.66 13.05 -12.30
CA ASP A 132 6.53 13.95 -13.05
C ASP A 132 5.79 15.26 -13.42
N GLU A 133 4.50 15.17 -13.76
CA GLU A 133 3.66 16.33 -14.08
C GLU A 133 3.49 17.25 -12.86
N ALA A 134 3.23 16.69 -11.68
CA ALA A 134 3.05 17.50 -10.48
C ALA A 134 4.36 18.01 -9.90
N ALA A 135 5.47 17.28 -10.09
CA ALA A 135 6.79 17.79 -9.78
C ALA A 135 7.12 19.02 -10.64
N GLU A 136 6.74 19.02 -11.91
CA GLU A 136 6.91 20.17 -12.80
C GLU A 136 6.06 21.37 -12.37
N VAL A 137 4.77 21.17 -12.11
CA VAL A 137 3.89 22.24 -11.60
C VAL A 137 4.41 22.81 -10.28
N HIS A 138 4.90 21.94 -9.38
CA HIS A 138 5.47 22.36 -8.10
C HIS A 138 6.75 23.19 -8.29
N ARG A 139 7.66 22.76 -9.19
CA ARG A 139 8.89 23.51 -9.52
C ARG A 139 8.57 24.88 -10.10
N LEU A 140 7.64 24.96 -11.06
CA LEU A 140 7.22 26.22 -11.68
C LEU A 140 6.60 27.17 -10.64
N ARG A 141 5.74 26.65 -9.75
CA ARG A 141 5.16 27.44 -8.67
C ARG A 141 6.23 27.97 -7.71
N MET A 142 7.23 27.17 -7.35
CA MET A 142 8.33 27.61 -6.49
C MET A 142 9.19 28.68 -7.18
N SER A 143 9.49 28.52 -8.47
CA SER A 143 10.25 29.53 -9.22
C SER A 143 9.51 30.86 -9.39
N LEU A 144 8.18 30.84 -9.42
CA LEU A 144 7.36 32.06 -9.49
C LEU A 144 7.31 32.77 -8.14
N SER A 145 7.20 32.04 -7.03
CA SER A 145 7.21 32.64 -5.69
C SER A 145 8.57 33.27 -5.32
N ASP A 146 9.68 32.76 -5.85
CA ASP A 146 11.00 33.34 -5.64
C ASP A 146 11.20 34.66 -6.41
N GLN A 147 10.43 34.92 -7.47
CA GLN A 147 10.50 36.16 -8.24
C GLN A 147 9.61 37.28 -7.70
N GLU A 148 8.51 36.97 -7.00
CA GLU A 148 7.61 37.99 -6.41
C GLU A 148 8.15 38.60 -5.10
N GLY A 149 9.14 37.99 -4.45
CA GLY A 149 9.77 38.50 -3.23
C GLY A 149 10.97 39.44 -3.45
N ALA A 150 11.33 39.73 -4.70
CA ALA A 150 12.54 40.49 -5.06
C ALA A 150 12.27 41.95 -5.49
N VAL A 151 11.10 42.52 -5.16
CA VAL A 151 10.68 43.87 -5.59
C VAL A 151 10.48 44.81 -4.41
#